data_AF-A0A418QAN9-F1
#
_entry.id   AF-A0A418QAN9-F1
#
_cell.length_a   1.000
_cell.length_b   1.000
_cell.length_c   1.000
_cell.angle_alpha   90.00
_cell.angle_beta   90.00
_cell.angle_gamma   90.00
#
_symmetry.space_group_name_H-M   'P 1'
#
loop_
_entity.id
_entity.type
_entity.pdbx_description
1 polymer ?
#
loop_
_entity_poly.entity_id
_entity_poly.type
_entity_poly.pdbx_seq_one_letter_code
_entity_poly.pdbx_strand_id
1 'polypeptide(L)'
;MDFWLELVELYEYKVQDLTEGRVPRGGRRGLAVLRDELLGAPLEPPLLRRLMETDRQYRLHQGNPVQHTRPRPGHGGQSTWTAPPTADSEESRAWEELQLLQWHQRAAAQARDLTLRWQREPEFGHLRVLYTVIENAERLSRPGTQPLAVPPAHDALMDLHDPEVTGRLAQALSALLLTEDGRTRVRAALSAVHAEPFPRHPDEDVLAARIAAA
;
A
#
# COMPACT_ATOMS: atom_id res chain seq x y z
N MET A 1 27.32 -33.97 -13.85
CA MET A 1 27.89 -33.43 -12.61
C MET A 1 26.78 -32.66 -11.96
N ASP A 2 26.39 -33.14 -10.78
CA ASP A 2 25.00 -33.15 -10.36
C ASP A 2 24.65 -31.84 -9.67
N PHE A 3 23.97 -30.96 -10.42
CA PHE A 3 23.42 -29.68 -9.94
C PHE A 3 22.77 -29.79 -8.55
N TRP A 4 22.07 -30.91 -8.29
CA TRP A 4 21.44 -31.19 -7.00
C TRP A 4 22.43 -31.48 -5.87
N LEU A 5 23.56 -32.11 -6.15
CA LEU A 5 24.63 -32.34 -5.17
C LEU A 5 25.20 -30.99 -4.71
N GLU A 6 25.51 -30.08 -5.64
CA GLU A 6 26.06 -28.76 -5.33
C GLU A 6 25.09 -27.92 -4.47
N LEU A 7 23.79 -27.98 -4.76
CA LEU A 7 22.77 -27.28 -3.97
C LEU A 7 22.61 -27.88 -2.57
N VAL A 8 22.70 -29.20 -2.42
CA VAL A 8 22.68 -29.87 -1.10
C VAL A 8 23.92 -29.48 -0.29
N GLU A 9 25.11 -29.45 -0.89
CA GLU A 9 26.35 -29.01 -0.24
C GLU A 9 26.28 -27.53 0.17
N LEU A 10 25.70 -26.68 -0.67
CA LEU A 10 25.45 -25.27 -0.34
C LEU A 10 24.47 -25.13 0.84
N TYR A 11 23.44 -25.97 0.90
CA TYR A 11 22.49 -25.99 2.00
C TYR A 11 23.16 -26.44 3.31
N GLU A 12 23.95 -27.51 3.27
CA GLU A 12 24.76 -27.99 4.41
C GLU A 12 25.67 -26.88 4.96
N TYR A 13 26.42 -26.21 4.08
CA TYR A 13 27.31 -25.12 4.48
C TYR A 13 26.56 -23.96 5.17
N LYS A 14 25.40 -23.56 4.63
CA LYS A 14 24.61 -22.46 5.19
C LYS A 14 23.91 -22.83 6.50
N VAL A 15 23.49 -24.08 6.66
CA VAL A 15 22.95 -24.57 7.95
C VAL A 15 24.06 -24.63 8.98
N GLN A 16 25.27 -25.03 8.61
CA GLN A 16 26.42 -25.02 9.51
C GLN A 16 26.74 -23.61 10.01
N ASP A 17 26.77 -22.60 9.13
CA ASP A 17 26.91 -21.19 9.54
C ASP A 17 25.85 -20.79 10.57
N LEU A 18 24.60 -21.22 10.38
CA LEU A 18 23.50 -20.96 11.33
C LEU A 18 23.72 -21.67 12.67
N THR A 19 24.22 -22.91 12.66
CA THR A 19 24.52 -23.68 13.88
C THR A 19 25.68 -23.06 14.68
N GLU A 20 26.64 -22.44 13.98
CA GLU A 20 27.78 -21.72 14.55
C GLU A 20 27.44 -20.28 14.97
N GLY A 21 26.18 -19.85 14.80
CA GLY A 21 25.71 -18.51 15.17
C GLY A 21 26.14 -17.40 14.19
N ARG A 22 26.70 -17.76 13.03
CA ARG A 22 27.01 -16.82 11.93
C ARG A 22 25.76 -16.55 11.08
N VAL A 23 25.76 -15.42 10.37
CA VAL A 23 24.71 -15.12 9.39
C VAL A 23 25.10 -15.75 8.06
N PRO A 24 24.34 -16.72 7.52
CA PRO A 24 24.68 -17.38 6.26
C PRO A 24 24.65 -16.39 5.09
N ARG A 25 25.51 -16.61 4.08
CA ARG A 25 25.54 -15.78 2.87
C ARG A 25 24.19 -15.82 2.14
N GLY A 26 23.59 -14.64 1.93
CA GLY A 26 22.21 -14.48 1.41
C GLY A 26 21.13 -14.41 2.49
N GLY A 27 21.52 -14.40 3.78
CA GLY A 27 20.62 -14.26 4.92
C GLY A 27 19.73 -15.48 5.18
N ARG A 28 18.96 -15.41 6.27
CA ARG A 28 18.03 -16.49 6.67
C ARG A 28 16.93 -16.75 5.64
N ARG A 29 16.52 -15.72 4.89
CA ARG A 29 15.52 -15.85 3.81
C ARG A 29 16.06 -16.63 2.62
N GLY A 30 17.31 -16.41 2.21
CA GLY A 30 17.94 -17.19 1.14
C GLY A 30 18.11 -18.66 1.50
N LEU A 31 18.32 -18.97 2.79
CA LEU A 31 18.36 -20.34 3.29
C LEU A 31 16.97 -21.02 3.25
N ALA A 32 15.90 -20.29 3.58
CA ALA A 32 14.54 -20.80 3.50
C ALA A 32 14.10 -21.09 2.05
N VAL A 33 14.45 -20.20 1.11
CA VAL A 33 14.17 -20.43 -0.32
C VAL A 33 14.91 -21.66 -0.85
N LEU A 34 16.20 -21.79 -0.52
CA LEU A 34 17.02 -22.95 -0.92
C LEU A 34 16.46 -24.27 -0.36
N ARG A 35 15.94 -24.24 0.88
CA ARG A 35 15.28 -25.40 1.49
C ARG A 35 14.03 -25.83 0.71
N ASP A 36 13.17 -24.89 0.37
CA ASP A 36 11.92 -25.19 -0.33
C ASP A 36 12.20 -25.74 -1.74
N GLU A 37 13.22 -25.22 -2.41
CA GLU A 37 13.70 -25.72 -3.72
C GLU A 37 14.22 -27.16 -3.63
N LEU A 38 15.02 -27.47 -2.61
CA LEU A 38 15.55 -28.82 -2.39
C LEU A 38 14.49 -29.84 -1.97
N LEU A 39 13.46 -29.42 -1.23
CA LEU A 39 12.33 -30.28 -0.85
C LEU A 39 11.40 -30.60 -2.02
N GLY A 40 11.34 -29.72 -3.04
CA GLY A 40 10.59 -29.94 -4.27
C GLY A 40 11.37 -30.67 -5.37
N ALA A 41 12.65 -30.97 -5.16
CA ALA A 41 13.53 -31.52 -6.17
C ALA A 41 13.45 -33.05 -6.29
N PRO A 42 13.64 -33.62 -7.50
CA PRO A 42 13.74 -35.07 -7.70
C PRO A 42 15.14 -35.58 -7.28
N LEU A 43 15.39 -35.63 -5.98
CA LEU A 43 16.67 -36.06 -5.41
C LEU A 43 16.82 -37.58 -5.40
N GLU A 44 18.03 -38.06 -5.67
CA GLU A 44 18.36 -39.46 -5.48
C GLU A 44 18.31 -39.83 -3.98
N PRO A 45 17.98 -41.09 -3.62
CA PRO A 45 17.87 -41.54 -2.23
C PRO A 45 19.04 -41.21 -1.28
N PRO A 46 20.33 -41.23 -1.71
CA PRO A 46 21.43 -40.80 -0.83
C PRO A 46 21.42 -39.30 -0.54
N LEU A 47 21.10 -38.46 -1.54
CA LEU A 47 21.04 -37.00 -1.39
C LEU A 47 19.84 -36.58 -0.54
N LEU A 48 18.70 -37.26 -0.70
CA LEU A 48 17.52 -37.03 0.12
C LEU A 48 17.80 -37.30 1.62
N ARG A 49 18.54 -38.36 1.94
CA ARG A 49 18.93 -38.67 3.33
C ARG A 49 19.82 -37.57 3.92
N ARG A 50 20.79 -37.07 3.15
CA ARG A 50 21.66 -35.95 3.57
C ARG A 50 20.83 -34.69 3.82
N LEU A 51 19.94 -34.34 2.89
CA LEU A 51 19.04 -33.19 3.04
C LEU A 51 18.17 -33.29 4.30
N MET A 52 17.59 -34.46 4.58
CA MET A 52 16.71 -34.64 5.74
C MET A 52 17.45 -34.50 7.07
N GLU A 53 18.70 -34.98 7.16
CA GLU A 53 19.53 -34.81 8.36
C GLU A 53 19.87 -33.33 8.59
N THR A 54 20.27 -32.63 7.54
CA THR A 54 20.58 -31.19 7.59
C THR A 54 19.33 -30.36 7.89
N ASP A 55 18.17 -30.71 7.33
CA ASP A 55 16.88 -30.05 7.62
C ASP A 55 16.46 -30.24 9.09
N ARG A 56 16.76 -31.40 9.69
CA ARG A 56 16.55 -31.63 11.12
C ARG A 56 17.39 -30.68 11.97
N GLN A 57 18.66 -30.49 11.62
CA GLN A 57 19.54 -29.53 12.31
C GLN A 57 19.02 -28.10 12.16
N TYR A 58 18.61 -27.70 10.95
CA TYR A 58 17.99 -26.41 10.69
C TYR A 58 16.74 -26.18 11.55
N ARG A 59 15.82 -27.17 11.63
CA ARG A 59 14.61 -27.08 12.46
C ARG A 59 14.92 -27.00 13.96
N LEU A 60 15.93 -27.72 14.44
CA LEU A 60 16.38 -27.63 15.82
C LEU A 60 16.89 -26.22 16.16
N HIS A 61 17.61 -25.56 15.24
CA HIS A 61 18.07 -24.19 15.42
C HIS A 61 16.98 -23.12 15.21
N GLN A 62 15.93 -23.41 14.44
CA GLN A 62 14.76 -22.52 14.32
C GLN A 62 13.82 -22.60 15.52
N GLY A 63 13.65 -23.78 16.11
CA GLY A 63 12.76 -24.02 17.25
C GLY A 63 13.40 -23.77 18.63
N ASN A 64 14.70 -23.54 18.68
CA ASN A 64 15.43 -23.35 19.94
C ASN A 64 16.01 -21.92 19.98
N PRO A 65 15.33 -20.94 20.60
CA PRO A 65 16.00 -19.69 20.95
C PRO A 65 17.15 -20.09 21.88
N VAL A 66 18.38 -19.73 21.50
CA VAL A 66 19.62 -20.04 22.22
C VAL A 66 19.37 -19.92 23.72
N GLN A 67 19.25 -21.08 24.39
CA GLN A 67 19.17 -21.17 25.84
C GLN A 67 20.55 -20.80 26.37
N HIS A 68 20.74 -19.54 26.72
CA HIS A 68 21.78 -19.18 27.68
C HIS A 68 21.36 -19.76 29.04
N THR A 69 21.85 -20.95 29.37
CA THR A 69 21.79 -21.46 30.75
C THR A 69 22.75 -20.65 31.62
N ARG A 70 22.23 -19.66 32.34
CA ARG A 70 22.71 -19.24 33.68
C ARG A 70 21.51 -18.82 34.56
N PRO A 71 21.59 -19.04 35.88
CA PRO A 71 20.43 -19.22 36.74
C PRO A 71 19.72 -17.90 37.08
N ARG A 72 18.39 -17.97 37.19
CA ARG A 72 17.52 -16.91 37.71
C ARG A 72 17.71 -16.84 39.24
N PRO A 73 17.93 -15.66 39.84
CA PRO A 73 16.79 -14.89 40.35
C PRO A 73 16.92 -13.38 40.19
N GLY A 74 15.78 -12.73 39.96
CA GLY A 74 15.64 -11.28 39.88
C GLY A 74 14.40 -10.90 39.09
N HIS A 75 13.29 -10.67 39.80
CA HIS A 75 12.16 -9.92 39.24
C HIS A 75 12.55 -8.45 39.17
N GLY A 76 12.29 -7.79 38.04
CA GLY A 76 12.46 -6.35 37.89
C GLY A 76 13.48 -5.97 36.84
N GLY A 77 13.02 -5.91 35.60
CA GLY A 77 13.80 -5.44 34.46
C GLY A 77 12.95 -5.63 33.23
N GLN A 78 11.92 -4.78 33.09
CA GLN A 78 11.23 -4.65 31.82
C GLN A 78 12.33 -4.40 30.78
N SER A 79 12.49 -5.36 29.87
CA SER A 79 13.29 -5.14 28.68
C SER A 79 12.53 -4.11 27.86
N THR A 80 12.82 -2.84 28.12
CA THR A 80 12.56 -1.77 27.18
C THR A 80 13.49 -2.03 26.02
N TRP A 81 13.05 -2.87 25.09
CA TRP A 81 13.54 -2.78 23.73
C TRP A 81 13.26 -1.35 23.29
N THR A 82 14.24 -0.49 23.44
CA THR A 82 14.28 0.80 22.76
C THR A 82 14.87 0.51 21.40
N ALA A 83 14.05 0.66 20.36
CA ALA A 83 14.54 0.76 19.00
C ALA A 83 15.74 1.73 19.00
N PRO A 84 16.86 1.41 18.31
CA PRO A 84 17.85 2.43 18.00
C PRO A 84 17.10 3.63 17.39
N PRO A 85 17.48 4.88 17.70
CA PRO A 85 16.84 6.05 17.12
C PRO A 85 17.24 6.16 15.63
N THR A 86 16.75 5.24 14.81
CA THR A 86 16.90 5.21 13.34
C THR A 86 15.67 5.75 12.66
N ALA A 87 14.71 6.34 13.40
CA ALA A 87 13.53 6.98 12.84
C ALA A 87 13.86 8.10 11.83
N ASP A 88 15.13 8.55 11.79
CA ASP A 88 15.63 9.59 10.88
C ASP A 88 16.84 9.16 10.05
N SER A 89 17.11 7.85 9.90
CA SER A 89 18.19 7.39 9.02
C SER A 89 17.80 7.52 7.54
N GLU A 90 18.80 7.61 6.65
CA GLU A 90 18.56 7.65 5.21
C GLU A 90 17.80 6.40 4.73
N GLU A 91 18.08 5.24 5.33
CA GLU A 91 17.37 3.98 5.04
C GLU A 91 15.90 4.04 5.47
N SER A 92 15.58 4.68 6.60
CA SER A 92 14.19 4.87 7.04
C SER A 92 13.43 5.78 6.08
N ARG A 93 14.05 6.87 5.61
CA ARG A 93 13.44 7.76 4.61
C ARG A 93 13.23 7.07 3.27
N ALA A 94 14.23 6.31 2.80
CA ALA A 94 14.11 5.51 1.59
C ALA A 94 13.01 4.44 1.71
N TRP A 95 12.88 3.84 2.88
CA TRP A 95 11.80 2.89 3.15
C TRP A 95 10.42 3.56 3.13
N GLU A 96 10.27 4.70 3.78
CA GLU A 96 9.03 5.48 3.76
C GLU A 96 8.65 5.92 2.35
N GLU A 97 9.61 6.39 1.54
CA GLU A 97 9.40 6.75 0.15
C GLU A 97 8.93 5.54 -0.69
N LEU A 98 9.58 4.38 -0.54
CA LEU A 98 9.16 3.15 -1.23
C LEU A 98 7.75 2.71 -0.82
N GLN A 99 7.39 2.83 0.47
CA GLN A 99 6.04 2.54 0.94
C GLN A 99 5.02 3.49 0.34
N LEU A 100 5.34 4.79 0.28
CA LEU A 100 4.48 5.81 -0.32
C LEU A 100 4.28 5.55 -1.82
N LEU A 101 5.35 5.25 -2.58
CA LEU A 101 5.28 4.94 -4.00
C LEU A 101 4.47 3.67 -4.26
N GLN A 102 4.67 2.62 -3.46
CA GLN A 102 3.90 1.39 -3.57
C GLN A 102 2.41 1.63 -3.27
N TRP A 103 2.12 2.39 -2.22
CA TRP A 103 0.75 2.79 -1.91
C TRP A 103 0.12 3.59 -3.07
N HIS A 104 0.85 4.56 -3.63
CA HIS A 104 0.36 5.38 -4.74
C HIS A 104 0.08 4.54 -6.00
N GLN A 105 0.97 3.61 -6.34
CA GLN A 105 0.76 2.70 -7.46
C GLN A 105 -0.51 1.86 -7.29
N ARG A 106 -0.78 1.35 -6.08
CA ARG A 106 -2.01 0.62 -5.77
C ARG A 106 -3.24 1.53 -5.84
N ALA A 107 -3.18 2.72 -5.26
CA ALA A 107 -4.27 3.70 -5.29
C ALA A 107 -4.60 4.11 -6.74
N ALA A 108 -3.60 4.35 -7.58
CA ALA A 108 -3.78 4.67 -8.99
C ALA A 108 -4.37 3.51 -9.80
N ALA A 109 -4.01 2.26 -9.49
CA ALA A 109 -4.65 1.09 -10.11
C ALA A 109 -6.12 0.98 -9.69
N GLN A 110 -6.42 1.11 -8.40
CA GLN A 110 -7.80 1.07 -7.88
C GLN A 110 -8.66 2.20 -8.45
N ALA A 111 -8.14 3.42 -8.56
CA ALA A 111 -8.85 4.55 -9.14
C ALA A 111 -9.20 4.28 -10.61
N ARG A 112 -8.26 3.73 -11.40
CA ARG A 112 -8.51 3.34 -12.80
C ARG A 112 -9.57 2.24 -12.91
N ASP A 113 -9.50 1.21 -12.06
CA ASP A 113 -10.48 0.13 -12.06
C ASP A 113 -11.88 0.62 -11.65
N LEU A 114 -11.97 1.64 -10.78
CA LEU A 114 -13.23 2.29 -10.43
C LEU A 114 -13.77 3.12 -11.62
N THR A 115 -12.94 3.97 -12.23
CA THR A 115 -13.40 4.81 -13.34
C THR A 115 -13.84 3.98 -14.56
N LEU A 116 -13.14 2.89 -14.88
CA LEU A 116 -13.56 1.96 -15.93
C LEU A 116 -14.89 1.25 -15.63
N ARG A 117 -15.17 0.97 -14.35
CA ARG A 117 -16.47 0.41 -13.94
C ARG A 117 -17.57 1.46 -14.07
N TRP A 118 -17.33 2.67 -13.58
CA TRP A 118 -18.29 3.77 -13.61
C TRP A 118 -18.58 4.30 -15.02
N GLN A 119 -17.66 4.13 -15.97
CA GLN A 119 -17.89 4.46 -17.38
C GLN A 119 -19.00 3.60 -18.02
N ARG A 120 -19.35 2.46 -17.43
CA ARG A 120 -20.43 1.59 -17.91
C ARG A 120 -21.79 1.94 -17.31
N GLU A 121 -21.83 2.87 -16.37
CA GLU A 121 -23.06 3.29 -15.72
C GLU A 121 -23.87 4.23 -16.61
N PRO A 122 -25.20 4.15 -16.58
CA PRO A 122 -26.04 5.15 -17.23
C PRO A 122 -25.78 6.52 -16.60
N GLU A 123 -25.74 7.56 -17.44
CA GLU A 123 -25.60 8.97 -17.03
C GLU A 123 -24.32 9.34 -16.25
N PHE A 124 -23.35 8.42 -16.15
CA PHE A 124 -22.03 8.65 -15.57
C PHE A 124 -22.05 9.24 -14.14
N GLY A 125 -23.05 8.89 -13.32
CA GLY A 125 -23.30 9.52 -12.02
C GLY A 125 -22.08 9.60 -11.11
N HIS A 126 -21.38 8.48 -10.91
CA HIS A 126 -20.17 8.47 -10.08
C HIS A 126 -19.02 9.28 -10.69
N LEU A 127 -18.86 9.27 -12.02
CA LEU A 127 -17.83 10.06 -12.69
C LEU A 127 -18.11 11.57 -12.61
N ARG A 128 -19.38 11.99 -12.68
CA ARG A 128 -19.79 13.38 -12.48
C ARG A 128 -19.44 13.88 -11.09
N VAL A 129 -19.75 13.06 -10.07
CA VAL A 129 -19.37 13.37 -8.68
C VAL A 129 -17.86 13.41 -8.52
N LEU A 130 -17.14 12.42 -9.06
CA LEU A 130 -15.67 12.36 -9.00
C LEU A 130 -15.04 13.61 -9.64
N TYR A 131 -15.48 13.99 -10.84
CA TYR A 131 -15.04 15.20 -11.53
C TYR A 131 -15.22 16.44 -10.64
N THR A 132 -16.41 16.61 -10.09
CA THR A 132 -16.76 17.75 -9.23
C THR A 132 -15.89 17.81 -7.98
N VAL A 133 -15.64 16.66 -7.36
CA VAL A 133 -14.78 16.56 -6.17
C VAL A 133 -13.34 16.93 -6.49
N ILE A 134 -12.79 16.43 -7.60
CA ILE A 134 -11.42 16.75 -8.02
C ILE A 134 -11.31 18.24 -8.29
N GLU A 135 -12.25 18.83 -9.04
CA GLU A 135 -12.19 20.26 -9.34
C GLU A 135 -12.36 21.13 -8.10
N ASN A 136 -13.26 20.76 -7.19
CA ASN A 136 -13.41 21.50 -5.94
C ASN A 136 -12.17 21.38 -5.05
N ALA A 137 -11.51 20.22 -5.02
CA ALA A 137 -10.25 20.05 -4.31
C ALA A 137 -9.11 20.92 -4.89
N GLU A 138 -9.04 21.06 -6.22
CA GLU A 138 -8.10 21.96 -6.91
C GLU A 138 -8.41 23.43 -6.61
N ARG A 139 -9.70 23.81 -6.63
CA ARG A 139 -10.17 25.17 -6.34
C ARG A 139 -9.92 25.62 -4.90
N LEU A 140 -9.94 24.70 -3.93
CA LEU A 140 -9.59 25.02 -2.54
C LEU A 140 -8.15 25.54 -2.38
N SER A 141 -7.25 25.23 -3.31
CA SER A 141 -5.89 25.78 -3.35
C SER A 141 -5.83 27.22 -3.89
N ARG A 142 -6.94 27.74 -4.45
CA ARG A 142 -7.02 29.05 -5.11
C ARG A 142 -8.01 29.96 -4.37
N PRO A 143 -7.52 30.97 -3.63
CA PRO A 143 -8.38 31.89 -2.91
C PRO A 143 -9.40 32.57 -3.82
N GLY A 144 -10.65 32.69 -3.36
CA GLY A 144 -11.72 33.40 -4.07
C GLY A 144 -12.43 32.60 -5.17
N THR A 145 -12.11 31.31 -5.34
CA THR A 145 -12.80 30.47 -6.33
C THR A 145 -14.03 29.82 -5.72
N GLN A 146 -15.19 29.95 -6.37
CA GLN A 146 -16.42 29.29 -5.92
C GLN A 146 -16.41 27.79 -6.23
N PRO A 147 -17.01 26.96 -5.34
CA PRO A 147 -17.17 25.53 -5.58
C PRO A 147 -18.12 25.30 -6.75
N LEU A 148 -17.82 24.26 -7.52
CA LEU A 148 -18.64 23.75 -8.61
C LEU A 148 -19.67 22.78 -8.04
N ALA A 149 -20.92 22.89 -8.50
CA ALA A 149 -21.95 21.87 -8.24
C ALA A 149 -21.81 20.68 -9.19
N VAL A 150 -22.42 19.54 -8.87
CA VAL A 150 -22.37 18.38 -9.77
C VAL A 150 -23.07 18.71 -11.09
N PRO A 151 -22.37 18.65 -12.25
CA PRO A 151 -22.96 18.98 -13.55
C PRO A 151 -24.13 18.05 -13.87
N PRO A 152 -25.13 18.46 -14.68
CA PRO A 152 -26.27 17.61 -15.05
C PRO A 152 -25.87 16.40 -15.93
N ALA A 153 -26.77 15.41 -16.05
CA ALA A 153 -26.49 14.14 -16.75
C ALA A 153 -26.11 14.29 -18.23
N HIS A 154 -26.62 15.34 -18.87
CA HIS A 154 -26.45 15.62 -20.30
C HIS A 154 -25.63 16.88 -20.56
N ASP A 155 -24.73 17.24 -19.64
CA ASP A 155 -23.85 18.38 -19.85
C ASP A 155 -22.93 18.12 -21.05
N ALA A 156 -23.09 18.94 -22.10
CA ALA A 156 -22.36 18.81 -23.35
C ALA A 156 -20.87 19.15 -23.22
N LEU A 157 -20.45 19.79 -22.13
CA LEU A 157 -19.05 20.13 -21.86
C LEU A 157 -18.28 18.99 -21.19
N MET A 158 -18.96 17.88 -20.89
CA MET A 158 -18.40 16.76 -20.13
C MET A 158 -18.14 15.55 -21.04
N ASP A 159 -16.88 15.38 -21.42
CA ASP A 159 -16.42 14.24 -22.22
C ASP A 159 -16.20 12.96 -21.37
N LEU A 160 -17.08 12.69 -20.39
CA LEU A 160 -16.93 11.54 -19.47
C LEU A 160 -17.12 10.17 -20.13
N HIS A 161 -17.61 10.14 -21.36
CA HIS A 161 -17.69 8.93 -22.18
C HIS A 161 -16.31 8.57 -22.78
N ASP A 162 -15.37 9.52 -22.86
CA ASP A 162 -14.03 9.30 -23.37
C ASP A 162 -13.16 8.57 -22.33
N PRO A 163 -12.59 7.39 -22.66
CA PRO A 163 -11.68 6.67 -21.76
C PRO A 163 -10.41 7.47 -21.41
N GLU A 164 -9.95 8.39 -22.26
CA GLU A 164 -8.80 9.24 -21.93
C GLU A 164 -9.14 10.21 -20.80
N VAL A 165 -10.33 10.84 -20.86
CA VAL A 165 -10.79 11.79 -19.85
C VAL A 165 -10.97 11.09 -18.51
N THR A 166 -11.62 9.93 -18.49
CA THR A 166 -11.79 9.14 -17.26
C THR A 166 -10.45 8.61 -16.71
N GLY A 167 -9.49 8.30 -17.59
CA GLY A 167 -8.12 7.99 -17.21
C GLY A 167 -7.41 9.17 -16.52
N ARG A 168 -7.56 10.38 -17.06
CA ARG A 168 -7.03 11.62 -16.45
C ARG A 168 -7.66 11.90 -15.09
N LEU A 169 -8.96 11.64 -14.92
CA LEU A 169 -9.63 11.78 -13.60
C LEU A 169 -9.04 10.82 -12.56
N ALA A 170 -8.83 9.55 -12.93
CA ALA A 170 -8.20 8.58 -12.04
C ALA A 170 -6.78 9.01 -11.64
N GLN A 171 -6.01 9.52 -12.60
CA GLN A 171 -4.66 10.04 -12.35
C GLN A 171 -4.69 11.27 -11.42
N ALA A 172 -5.55 12.25 -11.69
CA ALA A 172 -5.69 13.46 -10.88
C ALA A 172 -6.08 13.12 -9.43
N LEU A 173 -7.03 12.21 -9.22
CA LEU A 173 -7.38 11.73 -7.89
C LEU A 173 -6.16 11.11 -7.18
N SER A 174 -5.45 10.19 -7.85
CA SER A 174 -4.29 9.54 -7.23
C SER A 174 -3.17 10.53 -6.86
N ALA A 175 -2.95 11.55 -7.69
CA ALA A 175 -1.99 12.61 -7.44
C ALA A 175 -2.39 13.47 -6.23
N LEU A 176 -3.66 13.87 -6.11
CA LEU A 176 -4.16 14.59 -4.94
C LEU A 176 -3.98 13.77 -3.66
N LEU A 177 -4.27 12.47 -3.72
CA LEU A 177 -4.18 11.60 -2.54
C LEU A 177 -2.73 11.34 -2.09
N LEU A 178 -1.72 11.62 -2.94
CA LEU A 178 -0.30 11.47 -2.60
C LEU A 178 0.13 12.37 -1.44
N THR A 179 -0.42 13.59 -1.37
CA THR A 179 -0.07 14.59 -0.36
C THR A 179 -1.10 14.66 0.76
N GLU A 180 -0.67 15.03 1.96
CA GLU A 180 -1.61 15.20 3.09
C GLU A 180 -2.59 16.36 2.87
N ASP A 181 -2.09 17.48 2.34
CA ASP A 181 -2.90 18.62 1.95
C ASP A 181 -3.94 18.23 0.89
N GLY A 182 -3.54 17.53 -0.17
CA GLY A 182 -4.46 17.05 -1.21
C GLY A 182 -5.50 16.08 -0.67
N ARG A 183 -5.13 15.16 0.24
CA ARG A 183 -6.11 14.29 0.93
C ARG A 183 -7.13 15.09 1.74
N THR A 184 -6.68 16.14 2.43
CA THR A 184 -7.53 17.02 3.23
C THR A 184 -8.50 17.79 2.33
N ARG A 185 -8.02 18.33 1.21
CA ARG A 185 -8.84 19.03 0.21
C ARG A 185 -9.86 18.11 -0.45
N VAL A 186 -9.48 16.88 -0.83
CA VAL A 186 -10.41 15.88 -1.37
C VAL A 186 -11.51 15.55 -0.35
N ARG A 187 -11.16 15.36 0.93
CA ARG A 187 -12.16 15.09 1.98
C ARG A 187 -13.11 16.28 2.19
N ALA A 188 -12.58 17.50 2.18
CA ALA A 188 -13.39 18.71 2.28
C ALA A 188 -14.32 18.87 1.07
N ALA A 189 -13.82 18.66 -0.14
CA ALA A 189 -14.61 18.70 -1.37
C ALA A 189 -15.70 17.63 -1.40
N LEU A 190 -15.40 16.39 -0.99
CA LEU A 190 -16.39 15.32 -0.83
C LEU A 190 -17.49 15.71 0.17
N SER A 191 -17.11 16.28 1.31
CA SER A 191 -18.06 16.71 2.34
C SER A 191 -18.95 17.85 1.83
N ALA A 192 -18.39 18.80 1.08
CA ALA A 192 -19.12 19.90 0.49
C ALA A 192 -20.10 19.42 -0.60
N VAL A 193 -19.67 18.55 -1.51
CA VAL A 193 -20.55 17.95 -2.53
C VAL A 193 -21.63 17.09 -1.89
N HIS A 194 -21.35 16.42 -0.78
CA HIS A 194 -22.37 15.67 -0.04
C HIS A 194 -23.43 16.60 0.59
N ALA A 195 -23.01 17.75 1.12
CA ALA A 195 -23.91 18.71 1.74
C ALA A 195 -24.76 19.49 0.70
N GLU A 196 -24.14 19.91 -0.40
CA GLU A 196 -24.78 20.68 -1.48
C GLU A 196 -24.42 20.09 -2.86
N PRO A 197 -25.04 18.96 -3.25
CA PRO A 197 -24.67 18.24 -4.47
C PRO A 197 -25.10 18.93 -5.76
N PHE A 198 -26.21 19.68 -5.72
CA PHE A 198 -26.85 20.23 -6.91
C PHE A 198 -26.80 21.77 -6.91
N PRO A 199 -26.75 22.39 -8.10
CA PRO A 199 -26.77 23.86 -8.18
C PRO A 199 -28.03 24.39 -7.53
N ARG A 200 -27.87 25.38 -6.64
CA ARG A 200 -29.01 26.09 -6.04
C ARG A 200 -29.83 26.75 -7.14
N HIS A 201 -31.15 26.61 -7.08
CA HIS A 201 -32.01 27.28 -8.06
C HIS A 201 -31.95 28.79 -7.80
N PRO A 202 -31.91 29.67 -8.82
CA PRO A 202 -31.90 31.13 -8.60
C PRO A 202 -33.08 31.62 -7.77
N ASP A 203 -34.20 30.89 -7.79
CA ASP A 203 -35.39 31.20 -6.99
C ASP A 203 -35.23 30.85 -5.50
N GLU A 204 -34.30 29.95 -5.13
CA GLU A 204 -34.03 29.61 -3.73
C GLU A 204 -33.35 30.76 -3.00
N ASP A 205 -32.46 31.50 -3.64
CA ASP A 205 -31.84 32.69 -3.07
C ASP A 205 -32.87 33.82 -2.89
N VAL A 206 -33.81 33.96 -3.83
CA VAL A 206 -34.93 34.91 -3.74
C VAL A 206 -35.91 34.51 -2.64
N LEU A 207 -36.21 33.21 -2.49
CA LEU A 207 -37.08 32.68 -1.45
C LEU A 207 -36.43 32.83 -0.07
N ALA A 208 -35.14 32.51 0.07
CA ALA A 208 -34.37 32.67 1.30
C ALA A 208 -34.29 34.15 1.72
N ALA A 209 -34.04 35.06 0.77
CA ALA A 209 -34.05 36.50 1.02
C ALA A 209 -35.44 37.00 1.47
N ARG A 210 -36.52 36.47 0.88
CA ARG A 210 -37.90 36.80 1.29
C ARG A 210 -38.26 36.27 2.68
N ILE A 211 -37.79 35.08 3.04
CA ILE A 211 -37.99 34.51 4.37
C ILE A 211 -37.20 35.30 5.43
N ALA A 212 -35.97 35.72 5.12
CA ALA A 212 -35.16 36.53 6.04
C ALA A 212 -35.67 37.97 6.22
N ALA A 213 -36.49 38.47 5.29
CA ALA A 213 -37.07 39.81 5.32
C ALA A 213 -38.49 39.86 5.93
N ALA A 214 -39.06 38.72 6.32
CA ALA A 214 -40.39 38.58 6.95
C ALA A 214 -40.26 38.36 8.47
#